data_AF-A0A2P8E730-F1
#
_entry.id   AF-A0A2P8E730-F1
#
_cell.length_a   1.000
_cell.length_b   1.000
_cell.length_c   1.000
_cell.angle_alpha   90.00
_cell.angle_beta   90.00
_cell.angle_gamma   90.00
#
_symmetry.space_group_name_H-M   'P 1'
#
loop_
_entity.id
_entity.type
_entity.pdbx_description
1 polymer ?
#
loop_
_entity_poly.entity_id
_entity_poly.type
_entity_poly.pdbx_seq_one_letter_code
_entity_poly.pdbx_strand_id
1 'polypeptide(L)'
;MTQYLIAFDDGDMNHIPEKDLPEVGTAASAACREAREAGVWVFGGGLAHHDVVSVVAPDGTVTDGPYPRTKEHLGGLAVVEVPSHDAALEWAAKIAAACRCAQQVFEVGPRPRDGGAGPPSEQTEYLIAFGDGDMSHIPDEDWSDVAEAARAMVREADEAGVWVFSAGLAHHDVVSVVAPDGTVTDGPYPESKEHLGGFVVVDVPSHDAALEWAAKIAAACRCAQQVFEVVPDPNAG
;
A
#
# COMPACT_ATOMS: atom_id res chain seq x y z
N MET A 1 -2.36 -7.41 18.80
CA MET A 1 -2.88 -6.40 17.85
C MET A 1 -2.50 -6.87 16.47
N THR A 2 -3.39 -6.69 15.52
CA THR A 2 -3.26 -7.15 14.13
C THR A 2 -3.23 -5.92 13.23
N GLN A 3 -2.47 -5.98 12.15
CA GLN A 3 -2.37 -4.89 11.19
C GLN A 3 -3.40 -5.09 10.08
N TYR A 4 -4.05 -4.00 9.69
CA TYR A 4 -5.02 -3.99 8.61
C TYR A 4 -4.67 -2.89 7.62
N LEU A 5 -4.70 -3.24 6.34
CA LEU A 5 -4.63 -2.30 5.23
C LEU A 5 -6.04 -1.83 4.91
N ILE A 6 -6.23 -0.53 4.82
CA ILE A 6 -7.44 0.15 4.39
C ILE A 6 -7.05 0.91 3.11
N ALA A 7 -7.64 0.56 1.98
CA ALA A 7 -7.26 1.14 0.68
C ALA A 7 -8.48 1.45 -0.19
N PHE A 8 -8.33 2.38 -1.13
CA PHE A 8 -9.32 2.68 -2.15
C PHE A 8 -8.65 2.78 -3.53
N ASP A 9 -9.44 2.62 -4.58
CA ASP A 9 -8.94 2.67 -5.95
C ASP A 9 -8.91 4.13 -6.44
N ASP A 10 -7.90 4.51 -7.21
CA ASP A 10 -7.72 5.84 -7.81
C ASP A 10 -8.97 6.28 -8.59
N GLY A 11 -9.67 5.30 -9.19
CA GLY A 11 -10.92 5.50 -9.89
C GLY A 11 -12.10 5.96 -9.01
N ASP A 12 -12.08 5.66 -7.70
CA ASP A 12 -13.19 5.93 -6.79
C ASP A 12 -13.39 7.42 -6.56
N MET A 13 -12.36 8.25 -6.70
CA MET A 13 -12.49 9.70 -6.52
C MET A 13 -13.10 10.43 -7.72
N ASN A 14 -13.26 9.78 -8.87
CA ASN A 14 -13.73 10.42 -10.12
C ASN A 14 -15.14 11.00 -10.05
N HIS A 15 -15.95 10.56 -9.09
CA HIS A 15 -17.29 11.09 -8.87
C HIS A 15 -17.28 12.41 -8.08
N ILE A 16 -16.14 12.79 -7.47
CA ILE A 16 -15.99 13.98 -6.64
C ILE A 16 -15.60 15.17 -7.55
N PRO A 17 -16.37 16.26 -7.58
CA PRO A 17 -16.01 17.45 -8.33
C PRO A 17 -14.68 18.05 -7.82
N GLU A 18 -13.81 18.52 -8.72
CA GLU A 18 -12.50 19.11 -8.36
C GLU A 18 -12.58 20.21 -7.29
N LYS A 19 -13.64 21.02 -7.34
CA LYS A 19 -13.90 22.09 -6.36
C LYS A 19 -14.11 21.60 -4.93
N ASP A 20 -14.51 20.33 -4.76
CA ASP A 20 -14.83 19.71 -3.48
C ASP A 20 -13.63 18.88 -2.96
N LEU A 21 -12.62 18.60 -3.80
CA LEU A 21 -11.40 17.87 -3.41
C LEU A 21 -10.64 18.52 -2.24
N PRO A 22 -10.53 19.86 -2.10
CA PRO A 22 -9.88 20.46 -0.94
C PRO A 22 -10.60 20.16 0.38
N GLU A 23 -11.93 20.11 0.36
CA GLU A 23 -12.75 19.78 1.53
C GLU A 23 -12.57 18.30 1.90
N VAL A 24 -12.60 17.41 0.90
CA VAL A 24 -12.35 15.97 1.07
C VAL A 24 -10.94 15.73 1.62
N GLY A 25 -9.92 16.40 1.09
CA GLY A 25 -8.56 16.34 1.61
C GLY A 25 -8.48 16.76 3.07
N THR A 26 -9.14 17.86 3.44
CA THR A 26 -9.20 18.33 4.85
C THR A 26 -9.84 17.28 5.77
N ALA A 27 -10.94 16.66 5.34
CA ALA A 27 -11.63 15.63 6.11
C ALA A 27 -10.76 14.37 6.25
N ALA A 28 -10.11 13.93 5.17
CA ALA A 28 -9.21 12.78 5.19
C ALA A 28 -8.03 13.01 6.15
N SER A 29 -7.39 14.18 6.08
CA SER A 29 -6.30 14.55 7.00
C SER A 29 -6.75 14.55 8.47
N ALA A 30 -7.99 14.99 8.76
CA ALA A 30 -8.56 14.93 10.10
C ALA A 30 -8.75 13.49 10.60
N ALA A 31 -9.26 12.59 9.76
CA ALA A 31 -9.40 11.17 10.09
C ALA A 31 -8.03 10.51 10.34
N CYS A 32 -7.02 10.81 9.51
CA CYS A 32 -5.65 10.34 9.70
C CYS A 32 -5.02 10.88 10.98
N ARG A 33 -5.34 12.12 11.39
CA ARG A 33 -4.89 12.69 12.67
C ARG A 33 -5.52 11.99 13.85
N GLU A 34 -6.83 11.74 13.80
CA GLU A 34 -7.55 11.01 14.85
C GLU A 34 -6.96 9.60 15.05
N ALA A 35 -6.64 8.90 13.96
CA ALA A 35 -5.97 7.58 14.03
C ALA A 35 -4.58 7.64 14.67
N ARG A 36 -3.80 8.71 14.42
CA ARG A 36 -2.50 8.95 15.07
C ARG A 36 -2.66 9.25 16.56
N GLU A 37 -3.61 10.12 16.93
CA GLU A 37 -3.90 10.47 18.32
C GLU A 37 -4.41 9.26 19.12
N ALA A 38 -5.15 8.36 18.48
CA ALA A 38 -5.58 7.10 19.06
C ALA A 38 -4.46 6.05 19.17
N GLY A 39 -3.28 6.30 18.59
CA GLY A 39 -2.14 5.39 18.60
C GLY A 39 -2.32 4.13 17.74
N VAL A 40 -3.28 4.14 16.81
CA VAL A 40 -3.55 3.00 15.91
C VAL A 40 -2.89 3.15 14.54
N TRP A 41 -2.46 4.36 14.17
CA TRP A 41 -1.84 4.64 12.88
C TRP A 41 -0.44 4.02 12.75
N VAL A 42 -0.22 3.27 11.68
CA VAL A 42 1.11 2.72 11.34
C VAL A 42 1.72 3.50 10.17
N PHE A 43 1.00 3.57 9.05
CA PHE A 43 1.47 4.18 7.81
C PHE A 43 0.27 4.62 6.96
N GLY A 44 0.44 5.57 6.05
CA GLY A 44 -0.60 5.88 5.06
C GLY A 44 -0.38 7.20 4.35
N GLY A 45 -0.91 7.28 3.14
CA GLY A 45 -0.77 8.41 2.24
C GLY A 45 -1.57 8.21 0.97
N GLY A 46 -1.78 9.30 0.23
CA GLY A 46 -2.28 9.23 -1.15
C GLY A 46 -1.15 8.74 -2.05
N LEU A 47 -1.48 7.95 -3.06
CA LEU A 47 -0.50 7.55 -4.07
C LEU A 47 -0.59 8.52 -5.26
N ALA A 48 0.55 8.82 -5.86
CA ALA A 48 0.56 9.63 -7.08
C ALA A 48 -0.28 8.95 -8.18
N HIS A 49 -0.98 9.76 -8.98
CA HIS A 49 -1.88 9.30 -10.03
C HIS A 49 -1.20 8.31 -10.98
N HIS A 50 -1.96 7.37 -11.53
CA HIS A 50 -1.44 6.24 -12.31
C HIS A 50 -0.58 6.61 -13.54
N ASP A 51 -0.57 7.88 -13.98
CA ASP A 51 0.26 8.34 -15.10
C ASP A 51 1.78 8.35 -14.83
N VAL A 52 2.22 8.15 -13.58
CA VAL A 52 3.64 8.19 -13.17
C VAL A 52 4.18 6.89 -12.57
N VAL A 53 3.46 5.77 -12.74
CA VAL A 53 3.90 4.47 -12.19
C VAL A 53 4.99 3.86 -13.06
N SER A 54 6.04 3.34 -12.43
CA SER A 54 7.09 2.58 -13.12
C SER A 54 7.00 1.10 -12.77
N VAL A 55 7.12 0.22 -13.75
CA VAL A 55 7.19 -1.24 -13.55
C VAL A 55 8.64 -1.70 -13.73
N VAL A 56 9.15 -2.41 -12.72
CA VAL A 56 10.49 -2.99 -12.71
C VAL A 56 10.38 -4.51 -12.78
N ALA A 57 10.88 -5.10 -13.87
CA ALA A 57 10.91 -6.54 -14.06
C ALA A 57 12.01 -7.22 -13.21
N PRO A 58 11.95 -8.54 -12.98
CA PRO A 58 12.99 -9.26 -12.23
C PRO A 58 14.41 -9.17 -12.80
N ASP A 59 14.55 -8.84 -14.08
CA ASP A 59 15.85 -8.61 -14.73
C ASP A 59 16.36 -7.16 -14.59
N GLY A 60 15.62 -6.30 -13.89
CA GLY A 60 15.91 -4.88 -13.69
C GLY A 60 15.43 -3.97 -14.82
N THR A 61 14.75 -4.49 -15.85
CA THR A 61 14.17 -3.67 -16.91
C THR A 61 13.06 -2.78 -16.34
N VAL A 62 13.17 -1.47 -16.57
CA VAL A 62 12.15 -0.48 -16.19
C VAL A 62 11.26 -0.15 -17.39
N THR A 63 9.95 -0.15 -17.19
CA THR A 63 8.95 0.21 -18.19
C THR A 63 7.89 1.14 -17.60
N ASP A 64 7.27 1.97 -18.44
CA ASP A 64 6.15 2.82 -18.02
C ASP A 64 4.95 1.93 -17.65
N GLY A 65 4.54 2.04 -16.39
CA GLY A 65 3.37 1.40 -15.82
C GLY A 65 2.15 2.30 -15.80
N PRO A 66 1.09 1.86 -15.10
CA PRO A 66 0.92 0.54 -14.48
C PRO A 66 0.55 -0.54 -15.50
N TYR A 67 0.83 -1.80 -15.19
CA TYR A 67 0.50 -2.93 -16.06
C TYR A 67 -0.34 -3.98 -15.32
N PRO A 68 -1.41 -4.49 -15.96
CA PRO A 68 -2.10 -3.98 -17.15
C PRO A 68 -2.69 -2.58 -16.92
N ARG A 69 -2.73 -1.78 -17.99
CA ARG A 69 -3.31 -0.41 -18.00
C ARG A 69 -4.82 -0.35 -17.73
N THR A 70 -5.43 -1.42 -17.25
CA THR A 70 -6.88 -1.51 -17.04
C THR A 70 -7.24 -1.05 -15.63
N LYS A 71 -7.31 0.28 -15.49
CA LYS A 71 -8.22 1.09 -14.65
C LYS A 71 -8.32 0.92 -13.13
N GLU A 72 -7.67 -0.03 -12.50
CA GLU A 72 -7.85 -0.28 -11.05
C GLU A 72 -6.48 -0.22 -10.37
N HIS A 73 -6.06 1.00 -10.01
CA HIS A 73 -4.82 1.24 -9.28
C HIS A 73 -5.14 1.76 -7.89
N LEU A 74 -4.29 1.49 -6.91
CA LEU A 74 -4.44 2.04 -5.57
C LEU A 74 -4.35 3.57 -5.64
N GLY A 75 -5.40 4.26 -5.22
CA GLY A 75 -5.45 5.73 -5.12
C GLY A 75 -4.89 6.22 -3.77
N GLY A 76 -4.97 5.39 -2.75
CA GLY A 76 -4.39 5.66 -1.45
C GLY A 76 -4.58 4.50 -0.50
N LEU A 77 -3.80 4.54 0.58
CA LEU A 77 -3.87 3.52 1.62
C LEU A 77 -3.58 4.06 3.01
N ALA A 78 -4.09 3.35 4.00
CA ALA A 78 -3.74 3.48 5.40
C ALA A 78 -3.53 2.10 6.01
N VAL A 79 -2.52 1.97 6.86
CA VAL A 79 -2.24 0.79 7.67
C VAL A 79 -2.51 1.14 9.12
N VAL A 80 -3.38 0.37 9.77
CA VAL A 80 -3.73 0.54 11.19
C VAL A 80 -3.41 -0.72 11.98
N GLU A 81 -2.97 -0.57 13.22
CA GLU A 81 -2.74 -1.67 14.17
C GLU A 81 -3.84 -1.63 15.25
N VAL A 82 -4.75 -2.61 15.22
CA VAL A 82 -5.97 -2.64 16.04
C VAL A 82 -6.21 -4.05 16.63
N PRO A 83 -7.03 -4.19 17.68
CA PRO A 83 -7.21 -5.48 18.35
C PRO A 83 -8.03 -6.51 17.57
N SER A 84 -8.83 -6.10 16.57
CA SER A 84 -9.72 -6.97 15.81
C SER A 84 -10.06 -6.41 14.43
N HIS A 85 -10.61 -7.27 13.56
CA HIS A 85 -11.12 -6.87 12.25
C HIS A 85 -12.27 -5.88 12.37
N ASP A 86 -13.19 -6.08 13.32
CA ASP A 86 -14.27 -5.13 13.59
C ASP A 86 -13.75 -3.72 13.94
N ALA A 87 -12.68 -3.64 14.74
CA ALA A 87 -12.05 -2.36 15.04
C ALA A 87 -11.40 -1.73 13.79
N ALA A 88 -10.89 -2.54 12.84
CA ALA A 88 -10.40 -2.05 11.57
C ALA A 88 -11.55 -1.50 10.70
N LEU A 89 -12.71 -2.17 10.67
CA LEU A 89 -13.90 -1.71 9.95
C LEU A 89 -14.41 -0.36 10.50
N GLU A 90 -14.33 -0.12 11.81
CA GLU A 90 -14.68 1.17 12.40
C GLU A 90 -13.78 2.31 11.87
N TRP A 91 -12.47 2.06 11.78
CA TRP A 91 -11.54 3.04 11.19
C TRP A 91 -11.75 3.20 9.69
N ALA A 92 -11.99 2.10 8.97
CA ALA A 92 -12.31 2.14 7.54
C ALA A 92 -13.58 2.94 7.27
N ALA A 93 -14.62 2.85 8.10
CA ALA A 93 -15.84 3.64 7.97
C ALA A 93 -15.57 5.15 8.14
N LYS A 94 -14.73 5.53 9.11
CA LYS A 94 -14.32 6.93 9.30
C LYS A 94 -13.56 7.46 8.09
N ILE A 95 -12.61 6.68 7.58
CA ILE A 95 -11.82 7.03 6.40
C ILE A 95 -12.71 7.08 5.15
N ALA A 96 -13.64 6.13 4.98
CA ALA A 96 -14.58 6.10 3.86
C ALA A 96 -15.48 7.33 3.84
N ALA A 97 -16.02 7.73 4.99
CA ALA A 97 -16.83 8.93 5.13
C ALA A 97 -16.03 10.20 4.82
N ALA A 98 -14.77 10.27 5.27
CA ALA A 98 -13.89 11.41 5.06
C ALA A 98 -13.45 11.56 3.59
N CYS A 99 -13.00 10.47 2.98
CA CYS A 99 -12.55 10.40 1.58
C CYS A 99 -13.72 10.40 0.59
N ARG A 100 -14.94 10.12 1.05
CA ARG A 100 -16.15 9.90 0.22
C ARG A 100 -16.00 8.72 -0.75
N CYS A 101 -15.04 7.84 -0.52
CA CYS A 101 -14.74 6.66 -1.32
C CYS A 101 -14.89 5.41 -0.47
N ALA A 102 -15.41 4.34 -1.06
CA ALA A 102 -15.48 3.06 -0.38
C ALA A 102 -14.05 2.50 -0.15
N GLN A 103 -13.87 1.79 0.96
CA GLN A 103 -12.55 1.34 1.42
C GLN A 103 -12.54 -0.18 1.52
N GLN A 104 -11.54 -0.81 0.91
CA GLN A 104 -11.25 -2.22 1.05
C GLN A 104 -10.36 -2.44 2.28
N VAL A 105 -10.73 -3.38 3.14
CA VAL A 105 -10.02 -3.74 4.37
C VAL A 105 -9.43 -5.13 4.21
N PHE A 106 -8.11 -5.21 4.35
CA PHE A 106 -7.33 -6.45 4.26
C PHE A 106 -6.61 -6.70 5.57
N GLU A 107 -6.63 -7.94 6.06
CA GLU A 107 -5.71 -8.36 7.12
C GLU A 107 -4.29 -8.51 6.53
N VAL A 108 -3.32 -7.89 7.21
CA VAL A 108 -1.92 -7.90 6.81
C VAL A 108 -1.15 -8.92 7.65
N GLY A 109 -0.32 -9.73 6.99
CA GLY A 109 0.54 -10.71 7.66
C GLY A 109 1.45 -10.04 8.71
N PRO A 110 1.83 -10.78 9.77
CA PRO A 110 2.59 -10.20 10.87
C PRO A 110 3.97 -9.70 10.42
N ARG A 111 4.28 -8.46 10.80
CA ARG A 111 5.60 -7.82 10.75
C ARG A 111 6.73 -8.78 11.18
N PRO A 112 7.82 -8.96 10.40
CA PRO A 112 9.13 -9.24 10.96
C PRO A 112 9.56 -7.98 11.73
N ARG A 113 9.46 -7.98 13.06
CA ARG A 113 10.07 -6.90 13.88
C ARG A 113 11.57 -6.87 13.51
N ASP A 114 12.14 -5.74 13.07
CA ASP A 114 12.67 -4.69 13.94
C ASP A 114 12.90 -3.34 13.20
N GLY A 115 12.07 -2.95 12.22
CA GLY A 115 12.15 -1.61 11.61
C GLY A 115 11.00 -0.73 12.10
N GLY A 116 11.22 0.12 13.11
CA GLY A 116 10.28 1.20 13.40
C GLY A 116 10.34 2.21 12.26
N ALA A 117 9.20 2.80 11.85
CA ALA A 117 9.23 3.99 11.01
C ALA A 117 10.20 4.99 11.66
N GLY A 118 11.33 5.25 10.98
CA GLY A 118 12.29 6.24 11.43
C GLY A 118 11.59 7.61 11.57
N PRO A 119 12.23 8.58 12.25
CA PRO A 119 11.72 9.95 12.19
C PRO A 119 11.54 10.36 10.72
N PRO A 120 10.50 11.15 10.38
CA PRO A 120 10.26 11.56 9.00
C PRO A 120 11.54 12.20 8.45
N SER A 121 12.11 11.60 7.41
CA SER A 121 13.31 12.13 6.78
C SER A 121 12.94 13.19 5.75
N GLU A 122 13.89 14.01 5.30
CA GLU A 122 13.67 14.99 4.21
C GLU A 122 13.52 14.31 2.83
N GLN A 123 13.48 12.98 2.78
CA GLN A 123 13.40 12.18 1.56
C GLN A 123 11.95 11.81 1.23
N THR A 124 11.75 11.13 0.11
CA THR A 124 10.42 10.79 -0.40
C THR A 124 10.13 9.32 -0.14
N GLU A 125 8.95 9.04 0.39
CA GLU A 125 8.46 7.67 0.57
C GLU A 125 7.93 7.12 -0.76
N TYR A 126 8.38 5.92 -1.12
CA TYR A 126 7.92 5.20 -2.31
C TYR A 126 7.35 3.85 -1.90
N LEU A 127 6.19 3.51 -2.46
CA LEU A 127 5.56 2.21 -2.33
C LEU A 127 5.93 1.34 -3.54
N ILE A 128 6.44 0.15 -3.26
CA ILE A 128 6.86 -0.85 -4.24
C ILE A 128 5.95 -2.08 -4.05
N ALA A 129 5.10 -2.37 -5.01
CA ALA A 129 4.02 -3.35 -4.89
C ALA A 129 4.02 -4.39 -6.02
N PHE A 130 3.43 -5.55 -5.77
CA PHE A 130 3.16 -6.57 -6.77
C PHE A 130 1.72 -7.07 -6.65
N GLY A 131 1.18 -7.57 -7.76
CA GLY A 131 -0.17 -8.13 -7.84
C GLY A 131 -0.24 -9.51 -7.21
N ASP A 132 -1.41 -9.84 -6.68
CA ASP A 132 -1.71 -11.21 -6.30
C ASP A 132 -1.68 -12.11 -7.53
N GLY A 133 -1.09 -13.29 -7.38
CA GLY A 133 -0.85 -14.22 -8.48
C GLY A 133 0.42 -13.93 -9.29
N ASP A 134 1.11 -12.81 -9.12
CA ASP A 134 2.39 -12.54 -9.81
C ASP A 134 3.47 -13.57 -9.46
N MET A 135 3.37 -14.15 -8.26
CA MET A 135 4.27 -15.22 -7.78
C MET A 135 3.74 -16.63 -8.08
N SER A 136 2.60 -16.80 -8.76
CA SER A 136 1.99 -18.12 -9.04
C SER A 136 2.82 -19.02 -9.95
N HIS A 137 3.78 -18.44 -10.67
CA HIS A 137 4.71 -19.16 -11.52
C HIS A 137 5.88 -19.80 -10.76
N ILE A 138 6.05 -19.48 -9.47
CA ILE A 138 7.13 -20.00 -8.63
C ILE A 138 6.79 -21.44 -8.20
N PRO A 139 7.66 -22.42 -8.49
CA PRO A 139 7.45 -23.80 -8.03
C PRO A 139 7.45 -23.90 -6.49
N ASP A 140 6.64 -24.81 -5.94
CA ASP A 140 6.52 -24.97 -4.49
C ASP A 140 7.86 -25.25 -3.78
N GLU A 141 8.78 -25.93 -4.47
CA GLU A 141 10.12 -26.25 -3.96
C GLU A 141 11.04 -25.03 -3.81
N ASP A 142 10.76 -23.95 -4.55
CA ASP A 142 11.60 -22.75 -4.61
C ASP A 142 11.24 -21.71 -3.54
N TRP A 143 10.11 -21.86 -2.84
CA TRP A 143 9.63 -20.88 -1.85
C TRP A 143 10.62 -20.61 -0.71
N SER A 144 11.41 -21.62 -0.33
CA SER A 144 12.46 -21.44 0.68
C SER A 144 13.54 -20.47 0.19
N ASP A 145 13.99 -20.62 -1.05
CA ASP A 145 15.04 -19.78 -1.63
C ASP A 145 14.53 -18.36 -1.88
N VAL A 146 13.28 -18.21 -2.35
CA VAL A 146 12.61 -16.91 -2.51
C VAL A 146 12.46 -16.21 -1.16
N ALA A 147 12.04 -16.92 -0.11
CA ALA A 147 11.91 -16.35 1.22
C ALA A 147 13.26 -15.91 1.80
N GLU A 148 14.34 -16.68 1.59
CA GLU A 148 15.68 -16.30 2.01
C GLU A 148 16.21 -15.07 1.25
N ALA A 149 16.00 -15.01 -0.07
CA ALA A 149 16.36 -13.86 -0.89
C ALA A 149 15.59 -12.59 -0.46
N ALA A 150 14.28 -12.71 -0.22
CA ALA A 150 13.46 -11.61 0.29
C ALA A 150 13.97 -11.12 1.65
N ARG A 151 14.24 -12.03 2.61
CA ARG A 151 14.80 -11.67 3.92
C ARG A 151 16.17 -11.00 3.82
N ALA A 152 17.01 -11.42 2.88
CA ALA A 152 18.31 -10.78 2.64
C ALA A 152 18.14 -9.36 2.12
N MET A 153 17.21 -9.14 1.17
CA MET A 153 16.88 -7.82 0.66
C MET A 153 16.33 -6.91 1.78
N VAL A 154 15.44 -7.41 2.64
CA VAL A 154 14.94 -6.64 3.80
C VAL A 154 16.07 -6.22 4.73
N ARG A 155 16.99 -7.13 5.05
CA ARG A 155 18.16 -6.78 5.88
C ARG A 155 19.03 -5.71 5.23
N GLU A 156 19.26 -5.80 3.92
CA GLU A 156 20.03 -4.79 3.20
C GLU A 156 19.35 -3.41 3.23
N ALA A 157 18.02 -3.37 3.08
CA ALA A 157 17.24 -2.13 3.15
C ALA A 157 17.23 -1.52 4.56
N ASP A 158 17.16 -2.36 5.59
CA ASP A 158 17.25 -1.96 7.00
C ASP A 158 18.65 -1.41 7.33
N GLU A 159 19.72 -2.11 6.93
CA GLU A 159 21.10 -1.68 7.10
C GLU A 159 21.41 -0.37 6.35
N ALA A 160 20.78 -0.16 5.20
CA ALA A 160 20.86 1.09 4.44
C ALA A 160 20.03 2.23 5.05
N GLY A 161 19.17 1.93 6.03
CA GLY A 161 18.30 2.90 6.68
C GLY A 161 17.16 3.41 5.79
N VAL A 162 16.84 2.70 4.69
CA VAL A 162 15.79 3.10 3.75
C VAL A 162 14.46 2.37 4.01
N TRP A 163 14.47 1.33 4.83
CA TRP A 163 13.29 0.49 5.05
C TRP A 163 12.28 1.19 5.98
N VAL A 164 11.06 1.40 5.50
CA VAL A 164 9.97 1.98 6.30
C VAL A 164 9.00 0.90 6.75
N PHE A 165 8.47 0.13 5.79
CA PHE A 165 7.38 -0.82 6.05
C PHE A 165 7.31 -1.91 4.98
N SER A 166 6.78 -3.09 5.32
CA SER A 166 6.34 -4.05 4.31
C SER A 166 5.19 -4.88 4.81
N ALA A 167 4.35 -5.32 3.88
CA ALA A 167 3.17 -6.11 4.14
C ALA A 167 2.94 -7.11 3.02
N GLY A 168 2.79 -8.38 3.37
CA GLY A 168 2.11 -9.35 2.52
C GLY A 168 0.62 -9.36 2.84
N LEU A 169 -0.22 -9.34 1.82
CA LEU A 169 -1.67 -9.45 2.00
C LEU A 169 -2.08 -10.92 2.00
N ALA A 170 -3.01 -11.27 2.89
CA ALA A 170 -3.62 -12.59 2.85
C ALA A 170 -4.45 -12.75 1.56
N HIS A 171 -4.54 -13.98 1.04
CA HIS A 171 -5.39 -14.28 -0.11
C HIS A 171 -6.83 -13.78 0.11
N HIS A 172 -7.49 -13.36 -0.97
CA HIS A 172 -8.75 -12.59 -1.05
C HIS A 172 -9.99 -13.16 -0.34
N ASP A 173 -9.88 -14.31 0.33
CA ASP A 173 -10.99 -14.95 1.04
C ASP A 173 -11.49 -14.12 2.24
N VAL A 174 -10.75 -13.07 2.64
CA VAL A 174 -11.07 -12.22 3.81
C VAL A 174 -10.89 -10.73 3.48
N VAL A 175 -11.60 -10.23 2.46
CA VAL A 175 -11.67 -8.79 2.16
C VAL A 175 -13.04 -8.25 2.54
N SER A 176 -13.09 -7.09 3.21
CA SER A 176 -14.33 -6.38 3.49
C SER A 176 -14.33 -5.02 2.82
N VAL A 177 -15.42 -4.66 2.16
CA VAL A 177 -15.61 -3.32 1.57
C VAL A 177 -16.49 -2.51 2.50
N VAL A 178 -16.05 -1.30 2.85
CA VAL A 178 -16.77 -0.36 3.68
C VAL A 178 -17.16 0.87 2.86
N ALA A 179 -18.45 1.06 2.63
CA ALA A 179 -18.97 2.20 1.89
C ALA A 179 -18.92 3.51 2.71
N PRO A 180 -18.99 4.69 2.07
CA PRO A 180 -18.98 5.99 2.78
C PRO A 180 -20.12 6.17 3.80
N ASP A 181 -21.22 5.42 3.67
CA ASP A 181 -22.33 5.42 4.64
C ASP A 181 -22.13 4.44 5.81
N GLY A 182 -20.99 3.74 5.84
CA GLY A 182 -20.63 2.74 6.86
C GLY A 182 -21.17 1.33 6.57
N THR A 183 -21.84 1.12 5.43
CA THR A 183 -22.28 -0.22 5.02
C THR A 183 -21.07 -1.11 4.75
N VAL A 184 -21.04 -2.29 5.38
CA VAL A 184 -19.99 -3.30 5.17
C VAL A 184 -20.54 -4.42 4.28
N THR A 185 -19.79 -4.77 3.24
CA THR A 185 -20.08 -5.90 2.36
C THR A 185 -18.84 -6.78 2.21
N ASP A 186 -19.04 -8.08 2.02
CA ASP A 186 -17.94 -8.98 1.69
C ASP A 186 -17.34 -8.57 0.32
N GLY A 187 -16.02 -8.42 0.29
CA GLY A 187 -15.22 -8.08 -0.88
C GLY A 187 -14.41 -9.27 -1.40
N PRO A 188 -13.46 -9.04 -2.33
CA PRO A 188 -13.10 -7.74 -2.93
C PRO A 188 -14.17 -7.25 -3.92
N TYR A 189 -13.98 -6.06 -4.50
CA TYR A 189 -14.89 -5.59 -5.55
C TYR A 189 -15.03 -6.66 -6.65
N PRO A 190 -16.25 -7.01 -7.09
CA PRO A 190 -16.43 -8.05 -8.11
C PRO A 190 -15.88 -7.65 -9.48
N GLU A 191 -15.59 -6.36 -9.69
CA GLU A 191 -14.99 -5.83 -10.91
C GLU A 191 -13.46 -5.74 -10.84
N SER A 192 -12.85 -5.76 -9.63
CA SER A 192 -11.40 -5.63 -9.49
C SER A 192 -10.68 -6.89 -9.99
N LYS A 193 -10.03 -6.78 -11.14
CA LYS A 193 -9.32 -7.92 -11.75
C LYS A 193 -7.94 -8.14 -11.15
N GLU A 194 -7.43 -7.17 -10.41
CA GLU A 194 -6.11 -7.21 -9.79
C GLU A 194 -6.20 -6.81 -8.33
N HIS A 195 -5.67 -7.67 -7.48
CA HIS A 195 -5.58 -7.43 -6.06
C HIS A 195 -4.11 -7.23 -5.71
N LEU A 196 -3.82 -6.42 -4.70
CA LEU A 196 -2.47 -6.28 -4.19
C LEU A 196 -2.06 -7.61 -3.52
N GLY A 197 -0.92 -8.18 -3.91
CA GLY A 197 -0.36 -9.38 -3.28
C GLY A 197 0.55 -9.02 -2.10
N GLY A 198 1.25 -7.89 -2.22
CA GLY A 198 2.06 -7.32 -1.15
C GLY A 198 2.76 -6.05 -1.59
N PHE A 199 3.32 -5.34 -0.61
CA PHE A 199 4.07 -4.11 -0.85
C PHE A 199 5.18 -3.87 0.17
N VAL A 200 6.13 -3.04 -0.24
CA VAL A 200 7.23 -2.50 0.56
C VAL A 200 7.16 -0.97 0.45
N VAL A 201 7.47 -0.28 1.53
CA VAL A 201 7.65 1.18 1.56
C VAL A 201 9.11 1.45 1.90
N VAL A 202 9.75 2.26 1.05
CA VAL A 202 11.12 2.73 1.23
C VAL A 202 11.15 4.25 1.28
N ASP A 203 12.08 4.80 2.06
CA ASP A 203 12.32 6.24 2.18
C ASP A 203 13.68 6.57 1.54
N VAL A 204 13.64 7.19 0.37
CA VAL A 204 14.81 7.35 -0.53
C VAL A 204 14.83 8.73 -1.20
N PRO A 205 16.00 9.24 -1.61
CA PRO A 205 16.13 10.64 -1.99
C PRO A 205 15.59 10.96 -3.39
N SER A 206 15.22 9.93 -4.17
CA SER A 206 14.72 10.11 -5.54
C SER A 206 13.97 8.87 -6.05
N HIS A 207 13.14 9.09 -7.07
CA HIS A 207 12.49 8.01 -7.82
C HIS A 207 13.50 7.02 -8.42
N ASP A 208 14.64 7.50 -8.93
CA ASP A 208 15.70 6.60 -9.44
C ASP A 208 16.25 5.67 -8.35
N ALA A 209 16.44 6.18 -7.12
CA ALA A 209 16.83 5.35 -5.99
C ALA A 209 15.73 4.34 -5.62
N ALA A 210 14.45 4.71 -5.74
CA ALA A 210 13.33 3.79 -5.55
C ALA A 210 13.33 2.67 -6.59
N LEU A 211 13.64 2.98 -7.86
CA LEU A 211 13.77 1.99 -8.95
C LEU A 211 14.90 1.00 -8.69
N GLU A 212 16.03 1.44 -8.12
CA GLU A 212 17.12 0.55 -7.72
C GLU A 212 16.68 -0.46 -6.66
N TRP A 213 15.94 -0.01 -5.64
CA TRP A 213 15.37 -0.90 -4.62
C TRP A 213 14.30 -1.82 -5.20
N ALA A 214 13.43 -1.30 -6.07
CA ALA A 214 12.43 -2.10 -6.77
C ALA A 214 13.07 -3.21 -7.62
N ALA A 215 14.22 -2.97 -8.26
CA ALA A 215 14.94 -4.00 -8.99
C ALA A 215 15.48 -5.11 -8.06
N LYS A 216 16.01 -4.75 -6.88
CA LYS A 216 16.44 -5.73 -5.87
C LYS A 216 15.26 -6.57 -5.36
N ILE A 217 14.12 -5.92 -5.08
CA ILE A 217 12.88 -6.58 -4.67
C ILE A 217 12.38 -7.50 -5.78
N ALA A 218 12.33 -7.04 -7.02
CA ALA A 218 11.88 -7.81 -8.18
C ALA A 218 12.72 -9.07 -8.38
N ALA A 219 14.04 -8.95 -8.23
CA ALA A 219 14.96 -10.09 -8.33
C ALA A 219 14.76 -11.08 -7.16
N ALA A 220 14.57 -10.58 -5.94
CA ALA A 220 14.36 -11.42 -4.75
C ALA A 220 13.02 -12.18 -4.79
N CYS A 221 11.95 -11.48 -5.15
CA CYS A 221 10.59 -12.03 -5.22
C CYS A 221 10.32 -12.77 -6.54
N ARG A 222 11.20 -12.64 -7.54
CA ARG A 222 11.05 -13.20 -8.90
C ARG A 222 9.78 -12.72 -9.62
N CYS A 223 9.20 -11.59 -9.22
CA CYS A 223 8.03 -10.99 -9.85
C CYS A 223 8.25 -9.50 -10.12
N ALA A 224 7.51 -8.95 -11.09
CA ALA A 224 7.59 -7.53 -11.41
C ALA A 224 7.07 -6.68 -10.26
N GLN A 225 7.62 -5.47 -10.11
CA GLN A 225 7.28 -4.54 -9.05
C GLN A 225 6.81 -3.21 -9.64
N GLN A 226 5.72 -2.68 -9.13
CA GLN A 226 5.16 -1.38 -9.47
C GLN A 226 5.61 -0.36 -8.42
N VAL A 227 6.17 0.76 -8.85
CA VAL A 227 6.71 1.82 -7.99
C VAL A 227 5.79 3.03 -8.02
N PHE A 228 5.31 3.44 -6.85
CA PHE A 228 4.43 4.56 -6.63
C PHE A 228 5.10 5.56 -5.69
N GLU A 229 5.04 6.85 -6.01
CA GLU A 229 5.38 7.89 -5.05
C GLU A 229 4.23 8.06 -4.04
N VAL A 230 4.56 8.04 -2.75
CA VAL A 230 3.61 8.32 -1.68
C VAL A 230 3.59 9.83 -1.49
N VAL A 231 2.46 10.44 -1.81
CA VAL A 231 2.30 11.90 -1.71
C VAL A 231 2.10 12.27 -0.25
N PRO A 232 2.97 13.12 0.33
CA PRO A 232 2.81 13.60 1.69
C PRO A 232 1.46 14.31 1.84
N ASP A 233 0.75 14.06 2.95
CA ASP A 233 -0.46 14.81 3.25
C ASP A 233 -0.12 16.30 3.41
N PRO A 234 -0.61 17.20 2.54
CA PRO A 234 -0.29 18.63 2.61
C PRO A 234 -0.83 19.30 3.88
N ASN A 235 -1.71 18.63 4.63
CA ASN A 235 -2.27 19.09 5.89
C ASN A 235 -1.76 18.31 7.12
N ALA A 236 -0.73 17.46 6.96
CA ALA A 236 -0.02 16.83 8.08
C ALA A 236 0.90 17.85 8.78
N GLY A 237 0.29 18.86 9.39
CA GLY A 237 0.93 19.75 10.36
C GLY A 237 0.74 19.29 11.80
#